data_AF-A0A8C0C6R0-F1
#
_entry.id   AF-A0A8C0C6R0-F1
#
_cell.length_a   1.000
_cell.length_b   1.000
_cell.length_c   1.000
_cell.angle_alpha   90.00
_cell.angle_beta   90.00
_cell.angle_gamma   90.00
#
_symmetry.space_group_name_H-M   'P 1'
#
loop_
_entity.id
_entity.type
_entity.pdbx_description
1 polymer ?
#
loop_
_entity_poly.entity_id
_entity_poly.type
_entity_poly.pdbx_seq_one_letter_code
_entity_poly.pdbx_strand_id
1 'polypeptide(L)'
;MGAGLVRARYLVYFQYLGTDFNGVAAVRGAQHAIGVQNYLEEAAERLNSVVPVKFTISSRTDAGVHALSNAAHLDVQRRSGLPPFSPEVLMEALNTHLRHPAIRVLQAFRVPSHFHARHAATSRTYLYRLVTGCRRPDQLPVFERNRCWALRADCLDVAAMREAAQHLLGTHDFRAFQSAGSPATSPVRTLRRASVSPDPAGSPFVLPEESRPSTEGRRNFAQPASKPPTPAKEPKPQGLSPWERSWPHHLPRRPRAHARTSASSCSQDPGGAAVPAPKQQSSGFSLPSTGFIYKGLGGE
;
A
#
# COMPACT_ATOMS: atom_id res chain seq x y z
N MET A 1 5.84 11.50 -45.77
CA MET A 1 4.93 11.79 -44.64
C MET A 1 5.75 11.80 -43.36
N GLY A 2 5.97 12.96 -42.75
CA GLY A 2 6.80 13.07 -41.55
C GLY A 2 6.11 12.37 -40.38
N ALA A 3 6.75 11.35 -39.81
CA ALA A 3 6.30 10.75 -38.56
C ALA A 3 6.43 11.82 -37.46
N GLY A 4 5.34 12.55 -37.22
CA GLY A 4 5.27 13.62 -36.24
C GLY A 4 5.74 13.16 -34.87
N LEU A 5 6.32 14.08 -34.10
CA LEU A 5 6.73 13.81 -32.73
C LEU A 5 5.50 13.42 -31.90
N VAL A 6 5.43 12.17 -31.41
CA VAL A 6 4.31 11.70 -30.60
C VAL A 6 4.63 11.92 -29.12
N ARG A 7 3.86 12.80 -28.47
CA ARG A 7 3.85 12.98 -27.01
C ARG A 7 2.85 11.99 -26.41
N ALA A 8 3.29 11.19 -25.44
CA ALA A 8 2.43 10.27 -24.71
C ALA A 8 2.38 10.66 -23.23
N ARG A 9 1.18 10.61 -22.65
CA ARG A 9 0.96 10.79 -21.22
C ARG A 9 0.92 9.45 -20.51
N TYR A 10 1.56 9.41 -19.35
CA TYR A 10 1.57 8.23 -18.50
C TYR A 10 1.06 8.59 -17.11
N LEU A 11 0.27 7.70 -16.52
CA LEU A 11 0.01 7.64 -15.10
C LEU A 11 1.02 6.67 -14.50
N VAL A 12 1.65 7.06 -13.40
CA VAL A 12 2.53 6.18 -12.61
C VAL A 12 2.06 6.13 -11.17
N TYR A 13 2.19 4.96 -10.57
CA TYR A 13 2.10 4.75 -9.14
C TYR A 13 3.49 4.57 -8.57
N PHE A 14 3.79 5.18 -7.45
CA PHE A 14 5.11 5.15 -6.83
C PHE A 14 5.00 5.17 -5.30
N GLN A 15 6.00 4.60 -4.64
CA GLN A 15 6.10 4.54 -3.19
C GLN A 15 7.39 5.20 -2.73
N TYR A 16 7.40 5.63 -1.47
CA TYR A 16 8.62 6.13 -0.85
C TYR A 16 8.57 6.10 0.68
N LEU A 17 9.74 6.00 1.31
CA LEU A 17 9.90 6.33 2.72
C LEU A 17 10.22 7.83 2.84
N GLY A 18 9.32 8.59 3.45
CA GLY A 18 9.36 10.05 3.55
C GLY A 18 10.47 10.66 4.41
N THR A 19 11.15 9.86 5.24
CA THR A 19 12.01 10.34 6.34
C THR A 19 13.06 11.35 5.91
N ASP A 20 13.70 11.11 4.78
CA ASP A 20 14.82 11.93 4.29
C ASP A 20 14.39 13.02 3.31
N PHE A 21 13.07 13.24 3.14
CA PHE A 21 12.51 14.16 2.16
C PHE A 21 11.73 15.30 2.81
N ASN A 22 11.82 16.48 2.20
CA ASN A 22 10.99 17.65 2.54
C ASN A 22 9.61 17.59 1.88
N GLY A 23 9.01 16.39 1.92
CA GLY A 23 7.75 16.07 1.28
C GLY A 23 7.89 15.64 -0.17
N VAL A 24 6.74 15.44 -0.83
CA VAL A 24 6.72 14.90 -2.19
C VAL A 24 6.97 15.97 -3.26
N ALA A 25 6.57 17.22 -3.01
CA ALA A 25 6.59 18.28 -4.01
C ALA A 25 8.03 18.70 -4.32
N ALA A 26 8.28 19.11 -5.58
CA ALA A 26 9.59 19.60 -5.97
C ALA A 26 9.95 20.88 -5.20
N VAL A 27 11.16 20.92 -4.63
CA VAL A 27 11.74 22.10 -4.00
C VAL A 27 12.77 22.72 -4.97
N ARG A 28 12.84 24.06 -5.01
CA ARG A 28 13.84 24.81 -5.80
C ARG A 28 14.85 25.47 -4.87
N GLY A 29 16.15 25.34 -5.14
CA GLY A 29 17.24 25.99 -4.40
C GLY A 29 18.37 25.05 -4.00
N ALA A 30 19.51 25.60 -3.56
CA ALA A 30 20.73 24.87 -3.19
C ALA A 30 20.70 24.25 -1.77
N GLN A 31 19.52 24.10 -1.17
CA GLN A 31 19.37 23.64 0.22
C GLN A 31 19.34 22.10 0.29
N HIS A 32 19.78 21.55 1.43
CA HIS A 32 19.81 20.13 1.79
C HIS A 32 18.46 19.38 1.76
N ALA A 33 17.37 20.03 1.34
CA ALA A 33 16.01 19.54 1.38
C ALA A 33 15.48 19.29 -0.04
N ILE A 34 15.55 18.03 -0.49
CA ILE A 34 15.09 17.59 -1.82
C ILE A 34 13.72 16.89 -1.65
N GLY A 35 12.78 17.20 -2.54
CA GLY A 35 11.48 16.52 -2.59
C GLY A 35 11.54 15.26 -3.44
N VAL A 36 10.62 14.31 -3.20
CA VAL A 36 10.53 13.06 -3.98
C VAL A 36 10.37 13.34 -5.48
N GLN A 37 9.59 14.36 -5.84
CA GLN A 37 9.39 14.78 -7.23
C GLN A 37 10.70 15.20 -7.92
N ASN A 38 11.66 15.80 -7.20
CA ASN A 38 12.95 16.17 -7.79
C ASN A 38 13.70 14.92 -8.28
N TYR A 39 13.73 13.85 -7.47
CA TYR A 39 14.38 12.58 -7.85
C TYR A 39 13.65 11.86 -9.00
N LEU A 40 12.31 11.90 -9.01
CA LEU A 40 11.52 11.36 -10.12
C LEU A 40 11.80 12.10 -11.43
N GLU A 41 11.89 13.42 -11.38
CA GLU A 41 12.22 14.24 -12.55
C GLU A 41 13.66 14.03 -13.01
N GLU A 42 14.64 13.94 -12.09
CA GLU A 42 16.04 13.62 -12.41
C GLU A 42 16.16 12.24 -13.09
N ALA A 43 15.46 11.22 -12.58
CA ALA A 43 15.42 9.91 -13.22
C ALA A 43 14.79 9.99 -14.63
N ALA A 44 13.78 10.84 -14.81
CA ALA A 44 13.10 11.01 -16.08
C ALA A 44 13.91 11.77 -17.14
N GLU A 45 14.92 12.55 -16.76
CA GLU A 45 15.88 13.16 -17.71
C GLU A 45 16.57 12.08 -18.55
N ARG A 46 16.82 10.90 -17.96
CA ARG A 46 17.46 9.75 -18.63
C ARG A 46 16.56 9.04 -19.64
N LEU A 47 15.26 9.38 -19.70
CA LEU A 47 14.37 8.91 -20.76
C LEU A 47 14.66 9.57 -22.12
N ASN A 48 15.53 10.59 -22.16
CA ASN A 48 15.89 11.33 -23.37
C ASN A 48 14.67 11.88 -24.12
N SER A 49 13.72 12.43 -23.37
CA SER A 49 12.57 13.09 -23.96
C SER A 49 13.00 14.39 -24.66
N VAL A 50 12.34 14.72 -25.77
CA VAL A 50 12.58 15.96 -26.53
C VAL A 50 12.21 17.20 -25.71
N VAL A 51 11.28 17.08 -24.77
CA VAL A 51 10.89 18.15 -23.84
C VAL A 51 11.18 17.72 -22.39
N PRO A 52 11.42 18.67 -21.47
CA PRO A 52 11.59 18.36 -20.07
C PRO A 52 10.40 17.58 -19.51
N VAL A 53 10.66 16.44 -18.88
CA VAL A 53 9.62 15.64 -18.24
C VAL A 53 9.30 16.24 -16.88
N LYS A 54 8.03 16.53 -16.65
CA LYS A 54 7.52 17.06 -15.38
C LYS A 54 6.45 16.14 -14.81
N PHE A 55 6.51 15.95 -13.50
CA PHE A 55 5.55 15.13 -12.78
C PHE A 55 4.48 16.02 -12.16
N THR A 56 3.22 15.70 -12.41
CA THR A 56 2.10 16.28 -11.69
C THR A 56 1.55 15.27 -10.70
N ILE A 57 1.90 15.46 -9.44
CA ILE A 57 1.56 14.56 -8.34
C ILE A 57 0.06 14.70 -7.97
N SER A 58 -0.59 13.57 -7.68
CA SER A 58 -2.02 13.50 -7.33
C SER A 58 -2.35 14.01 -5.92
N SER A 59 -1.42 13.81 -4.97
CA SER A 59 -1.52 14.22 -3.58
C SER A 59 -0.17 14.71 -3.06
N ARG A 60 -0.16 15.90 -2.45
CA ARG A 60 1.00 16.36 -1.68
C ARG A 60 1.11 15.56 -0.38
N THR A 61 2.34 15.39 0.08
CA THR A 61 2.66 14.91 1.43
C THR A 61 3.72 15.84 2.01
N ASP A 62 3.64 16.07 3.32
CA ASP A 62 4.57 16.92 4.04
C ASP A 62 5.90 16.19 4.31
N ALA A 63 6.88 16.92 4.86
CA ALA A 63 8.17 16.37 5.25
C ALA A 63 8.03 15.16 6.18
N GLY A 64 8.82 14.12 5.94
CA GLY A 64 8.78 12.88 6.73
C GLY A 64 7.63 11.91 6.40
N VAL A 65 6.57 12.34 5.72
CA VAL A 65 5.41 11.49 5.42
C VAL A 65 5.74 10.48 4.31
N HIS A 66 5.50 9.19 4.56
CA HIS A 66 5.69 8.11 3.59
C HIS A 66 4.50 7.98 2.63
N ALA A 67 4.69 7.28 1.52
CA ALA A 67 3.60 6.80 0.68
C ALA A 67 3.81 5.33 0.29
N LEU A 68 2.79 4.50 0.55
CA LEU A 68 2.72 3.13 0.03
C LEU A 68 2.35 3.11 -1.46
N SER A 69 1.56 4.07 -1.90
CA SER A 69 1.21 4.27 -3.31
C SER A 69 0.66 5.68 -3.50
N ASN A 70 1.51 6.59 -3.98
CA ASN A 70 1.10 7.89 -4.51
C ASN A 70 1.04 7.78 -6.04
N ALA A 71 0.27 8.64 -6.68
CA ALA A 71 0.11 8.67 -8.12
C ALA A 71 0.60 9.99 -8.71
N ALA A 72 1.13 9.95 -9.92
CA ALA A 72 1.50 11.13 -10.69
C ALA A 72 1.25 10.87 -12.17
N HIS A 73 1.07 11.95 -12.94
CA HIS A 73 1.17 11.84 -14.39
C HIS A 73 2.36 12.64 -14.92
N LEU A 74 2.91 12.15 -16.03
CA LEU A 74 4.03 12.75 -16.74
C LEU A 74 3.80 12.62 -18.24
N ASP A 75 4.40 13.53 -19.00
CA ASP A 75 4.41 13.47 -20.45
C ASP A 75 5.82 13.19 -20.96
N VAL A 76 5.91 12.26 -21.92
CA VAL A 76 7.15 11.89 -22.58
C VAL A 76 6.97 12.01 -24.08
N GLN A 77 7.80 12.84 -24.70
CA GLN A 77 7.90 12.99 -26.15
C GLN A 77 9.22 12.38 -26.62
N ARG A 78 9.16 11.33 -27.44
CA ARG A 78 10.37 10.71 -28.01
C ARG A 78 10.74 11.39 -29.33
N ARG A 79 12.00 11.20 -29.75
CA ARG A 79 12.50 11.66 -31.05
C ARG A 79 11.66 11.07 -32.19
N SER A 80 11.60 11.76 -33.33
CA SER A 80 10.84 11.31 -34.50
C SER A 80 11.27 9.89 -34.92
N GLY A 81 10.31 9.09 -35.34
CA GLY A 81 10.52 7.69 -35.73
C GLY A 81 10.51 6.67 -34.58
N LEU A 82 10.55 7.12 -33.32
CA LEU A 82 10.46 6.23 -32.17
C LEU A 82 9.03 6.12 -31.65
N PRO A 83 8.47 4.92 -31.46
CA PRO A 83 7.17 4.77 -30.81
C PRO A 83 7.29 5.20 -29.34
N PRO A 84 6.23 5.71 -28.71
CA PRO A 84 6.30 6.01 -27.29
C PRO A 84 6.58 4.73 -26.50
N PHE A 85 7.15 4.84 -25.29
CA PHE A 85 7.46 3.68 -24.46
C PHE A 85 6.23 2.81 -24.18
N SER A 86 6.43 1.51 -23.95
CA SER A 86 5.42 0.73 -23.23
C SER A 86 5.44 1.15 -21.75
N PRO A 87 4.34 0.97 -21.01
CA PRO A 87 4.32 1.32 -19.59
C PRO A 87 5.40 0.59 -18.78
N GLU A 88 5.67 -0.68 -19.09
CA GLU A 88 6.67 -1.51 -18.40
C GLU A 88 8.09 -0.97 -18.62
N VAL A 89 8.44 -0.64 -19.87
CA VAL A 89 9.74 -0.06 -20.22
C VAL A 89 9.93 1.31 -19.58
N LEU A 90 8.88 2.14 -19.54
CA LEU A 90 8.93 3.43 -18.85
C LEU A 90 9.23 3.25 -17.36
N MET A 91 8.49 2.35 -16.69
CA MET A 91 8.65 2.06 -15.27
C MET A 91 10.06 1.54 -14.96
N GLU A 92 10.56 0.59 -15.75
CA GLU A 92 11.89 0.01 -15.59
C GLU A 92 12.98 1.06 -15.80
N ALA A 93 12.87 1.90 -16.83
CA ALA A 93 13.81 2.98 -17.08
C ALA A 93 13.83 4.01 -15.94
N LEU A 94 12.65 4.43 -15.43
CA LEU A 94 12.58 5.32 -14.27
C LEU A 94 13.25 4.69 -13.04
N ASN A 95 12.94 3.43 -12.75
CA ASN A 95 13.51 2.71 -11.61
C ASN A 95 15.02 2.45 -11.73
N THR A 96 15.53 2.27 -12.94
CA THR A 96 16.97 2.13 -13.21
C THR A 96 17.74 3.42 -12.94
N HIS A 97 17.10 4.57 -13.12
CA HIS A 97 17.73 5.89 -12.98
C HIS A 97 17.39 6.62 -11.67
N LEU A 98 16.48 6.07 -10.87
CA LEU A 98 16.21 6.56 -9.51
C LEU A 98 17.43 6.30 -8.61
N ARG A 99 18.07 7.38 -8.15
CA ARG A 99 19.28 7.31 -7.33
C ARG A 99 19.01 7.08 -5.84
N HIS A 100 17.81 7.41 -5.37
CA HIS A 100 17.48 7.29 -3.95
C HIS A 100 16.81 5.93 -3.67
N PRO A 101 17.39 5.09 -2.79
CA PRO A 101 16.88 3.73 -2.54
C PRO A 101 15.50 3.71 -1.86
N ALA A 102 15.11 4.83 -1.26
CA ALA A 102 13.80 4.98 -0.62
C ALA A 102 12.66 5.36 -1.57
N ILE A 103 12.85 5.39 -2.89
CA ILE A 103 11.81 5.71 -3.88
C ILE A 103 11.71 4.58 -4.90
N ARG A 104 10.48 4.18 -5.26
CA ARG A 104 10.26 3.17 -6.31
C ARG A 104 8.98 3.45 -7.09
N VAL A 105 9.05 3.39 -8.42
CA VAL A 105 7.87 3.33 -9.29
C VAL A 105 7.34 1.90 -9.30
N LEU A 106 6.06 1.74 -8.98
CA LEU A 106 5.38 0.46 -8.83
C LEU A 106 4.71 -0.01 -10.13
N GLN A 107 4.13 0.93 -10.86
CA GLN A 107 3.36 0.65 -12.06
C GLN A 107 3.26 1.89 -12.94
N ALA A 108 3.08 1.69 -14.24
CA ALA A 108 2.77 2.74 -15.18
C ALA A 108 1.61 2.33 -16.09
N PHE A 109 0.92 3.32 -16.66
CA PHE A 109 -0.14 3.16 -17.65
C PHE A 109 -0.07 4.28 -18.67
N ARG A 110 -0.34 3.99 -19.95
CA ARG A 110 -0.68 5.05 -20.89
C ARG A 110 -2.08 5.55 -20.60
N VAL A 111 -2.25 6.87 -20.63
CA VAL A 111 -3.53 7.52 -20.39
C VAL A 111 -3.79 8.59 -21.46
N PRO A 112 -5.05 9.01 -21.67
CA PRO A 112 -5.36 10.11 -22.58
C PRO A 112 -4.59 11.39 -22.22
N SER A 113 -4.31 12.23 -23.22
CA SER A 113 -3.57 13.49 -23.04
C SER A 113 -4.23 14.48 -22.09
N HIS A 114 -5.56 14.38 -21.90
CA HIS A 114 -6.32 15.22 -20.98
C HIS A 114 -6.39 14.66 -19.54
N PHE A 115 -5.83 13.47 -19.27
CA PHE A 115 -5.85 12.88 -17.93
C PHE A 115 -5.05 13.73 -16.94
N HIS A 116 -5.61 14.01 -15.77
CA HIS A 116 -4.93 14.76 -14.71
C HIS A 116 -4.97 14.00 -13.38
N ALA A 117 -3.83 13.48 -12.93
CA ALA A 117 -3.73 12.59 -11.76
C ALA A 117 -4.41 13.14 -10.48
N ARG A 118 -4.36 14.45 -10.23
CA ARG A 118 -5.04 15.07 -9.08
C ARG A 118 -6.57 15.11 -9.23
N HIS A 119 -7.08 15.40 -10.42
CA HIS A 119 -8.52 15.62 -10.63
C HIS A 119 -9.25 14.32 -10.97
N ALA A 120 -8.55 13.35 -11.56
CA ALA A 120 -9.08 12.02 -11.80
C ALA A 120 -9.15 11.15 -10.52
N ALA A 121 -8.43 11.53 -9.46
CA ALA A 121 -8.45 10.81 -8.20
C ALA A 121 -9.79 11.01 -7.47
N THR A 122 -10.56 9.94 -7.37
CA THR A 122 -11.85 9.90 -6.65
C THR A 122 -11.70 9.86 -5.13
N SER A 123 -10.48 9.59 -4.66
CA SER A 123 -10.19 9.27 -3.26
C SER A 123 -8.69 9.26 -2.94
N ARG A 124 -8.33 9.59 -1.68
CA ARG A 124 -7.00 9.42 -1.09
C ARG A 124 -7.06 8.77 0.27
N THR A 125 -6.22 7.77 0.44
CA THR A 125 -6.12 6.90 1.62
C THR A 125 -4.85 7.19 2.40
N TYR A 126 -4.99 7.36 3.71
CA TYR A 126 -3.88 7.57 4.64
C TYR A 126 -3.78 6.40 5.61
N LEU A 127 -2.64 6.19 6.26
CA LEU A 127 -2.48 5.19 7.33
C LEU A 127 -1.64 5.84 8.42
N TYR A 128 -2.16 5.83 9.65
CA TYR A 128 -1.44 6.27 10.83
C TYR A 128 -1.16 5.06 11.70
N ARG A 129 0.09 4.93 12.15
CA ARG A 129 0.53 3.86 13.05
C ARG A 129 0.99 4.49 14.35
N LEU A 130 0.43 4.03 15.45
CA LEU A 130 0.67 4.54 16.79
C LEU A 130 1.24 3.41 17.64
N VAL A 131 2.21 3.73 18.48
CA VAL A 131 2.80 2.80 19.45
C VAL A 131 2.72 3.44 20.83
N THR A 132 2.26 2.68 21.83
CA THR A 132 2.25 3.07 23.25
C THR A 132 3.35 2.36 24.02
N GLY A 133 3.64 2.80 25.24
CA GLY A 133 4.62 2.15 26.12
C GLY A 133 6.10 2.38 25.75
N CYS A 134 6.38 3.08 24.65
CA CYS A 134 7.73 3.54 24.29
C CYS A 134 7.93 4.98 24.76
N ARG A 135 8.65 5.18 25.88
CA ARG A 135 8.94 6.53 26.40
C ARG A 135 10.04 7.26 25.62
N ARG A 136 10.84 6.52 24.85
CA ARG A 136 11.90 7.07 24.00
C ARG A 136 11.88 6.45 22.59
N PRO A 137 12.19 7.20 21.51
CA PRO A 137 12.20 6.65 20.14
C PRO A 137 13.16 5.49 19.90
N ASP A 138 14.23 5.38 20.70
CA ASP A 138 15.20 4.28 20.64
C ASP A 138 14.62 2.95 21.15
N GLN A 139 13.51 2.97 21.90
CA GLN A 139 12.78 1.79 22.37
C GLN A 139 11.83 1.20 21.32
N LEU A 140 11.58 1.92 20.22
CA LEU A 140 10.76 1.38 19.14
C LEU A 140 11.46 0.18 18.48
N PRO A 141 10.70 -0.87 18.09
CA PRO A 141 11.25 -1.94 17.26
C PRO A 141 11.93 -1.37 16.01
N VAL A 142 13.03 -1.97 15.59
CA VAL A 142 13.85 -1.46 14.48
C VAL A 142 13.04 -1.28 13.19
N PHE A 143 12.04 -2.15 12.94
CA PHE A 143 11.15 -2.06 11.78
C PHE A 143 10.07 -0.97 11.88
N GLU A 144 9.82 -0.47 13.08
CA GLU A 144 8.82 0.54 13.39
C GLU A 144 9.40 1.95 13.47
N ARG A 145 10.73 2.05 13.61
CA ARG A 145 11.45 3.32 13.63
C ARG A 145 11.10 4.15 12.39
N ASN A 146 10.79 5.43 12.61
CA ASN A 146 10.35 6.39 11.61
C ASN A 146 9.05 6.03 10.88
N ARG A 147 8.34 4.93 11.20
CA ARG A 147 7.11 4.50 10.51
C ARG A 147 5.86 4.55 11.40
N CYS A 148 6.03 4.87 12.67
CA CYS A 148 4.96 5.03 13.63
C CYS A 148 5.23 6.25 14.53
N TRP A 149 4.17 6.70 15.19
CA TRP A 149 4.27 7.73 16.22
C TRP A 149 4.27 7.06 17.60
N ALA A 150 5.39 7.21 18.32
CA ALA A 150 5.52 6.78 19.71
C ALA A 150 4.79 7.77 20.64
N LEU A 151 3.70 7.30 21.25
CA LEU A 151 2.95 8.03 22.25
C LEU A 151 3.57 7.81 23.62
N ARG A 152 3.59 8.87 24.43
CA ARG A 152 4.00 8.80 25.85
C ARG A 152 2.98 8.08 26.73
N ALA A 153 1.76 7.88 26.22
CA ALA A 153 0.72 7.13 26.90
C ALA A 153 1.07 5.64 26.94
N ASP A 154 0.72 4.99 28.04
CA ASP A 154 0.99 3.57 28.25
C ASP A 154 -0.08 2.70 27.56
N CYS A 155 -1.31 3.20 27.43
CA CYS A 155 -2.39 2.55 26.70
C CYS A 155 -3.28 3.57 25.95
N LEU A 156 -4.08 3.07 25.01
CA LEU A 156 -5.12 3.81 24.30
C LEU A 156 -6.46 3.11 24.48
N ASP A 157 -7.52 3.88 24.71
CA ASP A 157 -8.88 3.35 24.67
C ASP A 157 -9.33 3.22 23.20
N VAL A 158 -9.10 2.04 22.64
CA VAL A 158 -9.44 1.73 21.24
C VAL A 158 -10.95 1.75 21.01
N ALA A 159 -11.77 1.45 22.01
CA ALA A 159 -13.23 1.48 21.89
C ALA A 159 -13.70 2.94 21.75
N ALA A 160 -13.24 3.83 22.65
CA ALA A 160 -13.52 5.26 22.56
C ALA A 160 -13.00 5.88 21.25
N MET A 161 -11.80 5.49 20.79
CA MET A 161 -11.28 5.95 19.49
C MET A 161 -12.14 5.49 18.31
N ARG A 162 -12.67 4.26 18.35
CA ARG A 162 -13.58 3.74 17.32
C ARG A 162 -14.89 4.49 17.29
N GLU A 163 -15.45 4.77 18.47
CA GLU A 163 -16.67 5.57 18.64
C GLU A 163 -16.46 6.99 18.10
N ALA A 164 -15.40 7.67 18.53
CA ALA A 164 -15.01 8.99 18.04
C ALA A 164 -14.85 9.03 16.51
N ALA A 165 -14.24 8.00 15.92
CA ALA A 165 -14.07 7.90 14.47
C ALA A 165 -15.40 7.80 13.69
N GLN A 166 -16.47 7.25 14.29
CA GLN A 166 -17.79 7.21 13.63
C GLN A 166 -18.38 8.60 13.42
N HIS A 167 -18.17 9.51 14.38
CA HIS A 167 -18.64 10.90 14.26
C HIS A 167 -17.99 11.67 13.11
N LEU A 168 -16.82 11.23 12.63
CA LEU A 168 -16.12 11.85 11.51
C LEU A 168 -16.64 11.36 10.15
N LEU A 169 -17.39 10.26 10.09
CA LEU A 169 -17.89 9.71 8.83
C LEU A 169 -18.96 10.60 8.20
N GLY A 170 -18.95 10.68 6.86
CA GLY A 170 -19.88 11.51 6.10
C GLY A 170 -19.28 12.86 5.71
N THR A 171 -20.14 13.80 5.36
CA THR A 171 -19.76 15.12 4.84
C THR A 171 -19.82 16.16 5.96
N HIS A 172 -18.68 16.76 6.29
CA HIS A 172 -18.55 17.73 7.38
C HIS A 172 -17.66 18.90 6.98
N ASP A 173 -17.80 20.02 7.70
CA ASP A 173 -16.80 21.09 7.71
C ASP A 173 -15.63 20.68 8.60
N PHE A 174 -14.48 20.35 7.99
CA PHE A 174 -13.27 19.91 8.70
C PHE A 174 -12.31 21.05 9.06
N ARG A 175 -12.77 22.30 9.11
CA ARG A 175 -11.92 23.47 9.41
C ARG A 175 -11.20 23.38 10.77
N ALA A 176 -11.79 22.70 11.76
CA ALA A 176 -11.12 22.45 13.04
C ALA A 176 -9.86 21.57 12.92
N PHE A 177 -9.73 20.80 11.83
CA PHE A 177 -8.58 19.94 11.53
C PHE A 177 -7.64 20.54 10.49
N GLN A 178 -7.94 21.74 9.99
CA GLN A 178 -7.15 22.41 8.96
C GLN A 178 -5.99 23.16 9.61
N SER A 179 -4.79 22.98 9.08
CA SER A 179 -3.62 23.77 9.49
C SER A 179 -3.79 25.25 9.11
N ALA A 180 -3.26 26.13 9.96
CA ALA A 180 -3.25 27.57 9.70
C ALA A 180 -2.59 27.88 8.35
N GLY A 181 -3.20 28.77 7.55
CA GLY A 181 -2.70 29.14 6.23
C GLY A 181 -2.93 28.11 5.12
N SER A 182 -3.79 27.11 5.35
CA SER A 182 -4.09 26.11 4.32
C SER A 182 -4.73 26.74 3.07
N PRO A 183 -4.22 26.42 1.86
CA PRO A 183 -4.70 27.02 0.60
C PRO A 183 -5.98 26.36 0.06
N ALA A 184 -6.63 25.48 0.84
CA ALA A 184 -7.82 24.77 0.40
C ALA A 184 -9.02 25.73 0.29
N THR A 185 -9.65 25.77 -0.87
CA THR A 185 -10.79 26.67 -1.16
C THR A 185 -12.03 26.40 -0.32
N SER A 186 -12.22 25.15 0.12
CA SER A 186 -13.30 24.76 1.02
C SER A 186 -12.77 23.75 2.04
N PRO A 187 -13.18 23.83 3.32
CA PRO A 187 -12.87 22.84 4.35
C PRO A 187 -13.86 21.66 4.35
N VAL A 188 -14.93 21.71 3.56
CA VAL A 188 -15.96 20.67 3.53
C VAL A 188 -15.43 19.43 2.81
N ARG A 189 -15.41 18.29 3.48
CA ARG A 189 -14.93 17.01 2.91
C ARG A 189 -15.88 15.87 3.28
N THR A 190 -15.82 14.80 2.50
CA THR A 190 -16.55 13.57 2.80
C THR A 190 -15.59 12.47 3.22
N LEU A 191 -15.62 12.07 4.49
CA LEU A 191 -14.86 10.92 4.97
C LEU A 191 -15.70 9.64 4.80
N ARG A 192 -15.38 8.87 3.76
CA ARG A 192 -16.16 7.66 3.43
C ARG A 192 -15.86 6.46 4.32
N ARG A 193 -14.68 6.42 4.95
CA ARG A 193 -14.27 5.33 5.85
C ARG A 193 -13.21 5.79 6.84
N ALA A 194 -13.38 5.35 8.08
CA ALA A 194 -12.45 5.50 9.19
C ALA A 194 -12.49 4.21 10.01
N SER A 195 -11.31 3.64 10.28
CA SER A 195 -11.19 2.41 11.06
C SER A 195 -10.01 2.52 12.00
N VAL A 196 -10.23 2.16 13.26
CA VAL A 196 -9.20 2.07 14.28
C VAL A 196 -9.15 0.62 14.73
N SER A 197 -7.98 0.02 14.69
CA SER A 197 -7.76 -1.33 15.18
C SER A 197 -6.40 -1.39 15.87
N PRO A 198 -6.27 -2.20 16.94
CA PRO A 198 -4.95 -2.65 17.36
C PRO A 198 -4.30 -3.35 16.16
N ASP A 199 -2.96 -3.32 16.11
CA ASP A 199 -2.26 -4.26 15.25
C ASP A 199 -2.70 -5.67 15.68
N PRO A 200 -3.14 -6.56 14.78
CA PRO A 200 -3.46 -7.93 15.18
C PRO A 200 -2.25 -8.46 15.94
N ALA A 201 -2.47 -8.98 17.15
CA ALA A 201 -1.41 -9.55 17.97
C ALA A 201 -0.57 -10.50 17.09
N GLY A 202 0.66 -10.08 16.76
CA GLY A 202 1.45 -10.73 15.72
C GLY A 202 1.84 -9.86 14.51
N SER A 203 2.14 -8.57 14.70
CA SER A 203 3.36 -8.10 14.01
C SER A 203 4.48 -9.08 14.44
N PRO A 204 5.23 -9.71 13.52
CA PRO A 204 6.23 -10.72 13.88
C PRO A 204 7.34 -10.19 14.81
N PHE A 205 7.28 -8.91 15.18
CA PHE A 205 8.23 -8.20 16.02
C PHE A 205 7.68 -7.76 17.39
N VAL A 206 6.39 -8.00 17.68
CA VAL A 206 5.88 -7.85 19.05
C VAL A 206 5.97 -9.22 19.70
N LEU A 207 7.03 -9.43 20.48
CA LEU A 207 7.09 -10.59 21.38
C LEU A 207 5.86 -10.51 22.29
N PRO A 208 5.08 -11.59 22.46
CA PRO A 208 4.07 -11.64 23.49
C PRO A 208 4.77 -11.29 24.81
N GLU A 209 4.33 -10.24 25.50
CA GLU A 209 4.79 -10.05 26.88
C GLU A 209 4.45 -11.34 27.62
N GLU A 210 5.48 -11.97 28.19
CA GLU A 210 5.30 -13.04 29.15
C GLU A 210 4.38 -12.51 30.24
N SER A 211 3.17 -13.07 30.28
CA SER A 211 2.22 -12.90 31.35
C SER A 211 2.92 -13.21 32.67
N ARG A 212 3.38 -12.20 33.41
CA ARG A 212 3.78 -12.37 34.80
C ARG A 212 2.51 -12.39 35.63
N PRO A 213 2.15 -13.51 36.28
CA PRO A 213 1.10 -13.48 37.27
C PRO A 213 1.66 -12.71 38.47
N SER A 214 1.02 -11.60 38.80
CA SER A 214 1.17 -10.96 40.10
C SER A 214 0.79 -11.97 41.19
N THR A 215 1.76 -12.47 41.94
CA THR A 215 1.49 -13.17 43.19
C THR A 215 2.28 -12.51 44.30
N GLU A 216 1.59 -11.65 45.03
CA GLU A 216 2.00 -11.11 46.31
C GLU A 216 1.58 -12.14 47.38
N GLY A 217 2.53 -12.68 48.16
CA GLY A 217 2.16 -13.64 49.22
C GLY A 217 3.28 -14.45 49.87
N ARG A 218 4.00 -13.82 50.82
CA ARG A 218 4.65 -14.38 52.03
C ARG A 218 5.83 -15.39 51.93
N ARG A 219 6.97 -14.87 52.39
CA ARG A 219 8.03 -15.43 53.26
C ARG A 219 7.85 -16.88 53.75
N ASN A 220 8.94 -17.67 53.67
CA ASN A 220 9.62 -18.22 54.84
C ASN A 220 11.05 -18.72 54.54
N PHE A 221 11.93 -18.52 55.53
CA PHE A 221 13.33 -18.93 55.63
C PHE A 221 13.51 -20.46 55.64
N ALA A 222 14.58 -20.98 55.01
CA ALA A 222 15.57 -21.91 55.62
C ALA A 222 16.64 -22.43 54.61
N GLN A 223 17.89 -22.32 55.08
CA GLN A 223 19.22 -22.87 54.76
C GLN A 223 19.53 -23.91 53.63
N PRO A 224 20.82 -24.01 53.21
CA PRO A 224 21.28 -24.79 52.06
C PRO A 224 21.84 -26.17 52.44
N ALA A 225 21.60 -27.23 51.65
CA ALA A 225 22.46 -28.41 51.64
C ALA A 225 22.30 -29.33 50.41
N SER A 226 23.47 -29.69 49.86
CA SER A 226 23.87 -30.99 49.32
C SER A 226 23.62 -31.37 47.84
N LYS A 227 24.66 -32.02 47.29
CA LYS A 227 24.98 -32.36 45.89
C LYS A 227 24.01 -33.35 45.23
N PRO A 228 23.92 -33.39 43.88
CA PRO A 228 23.30 -34.50 43.15
C PRO A 228 24.29 -35.65 42.89
N PRO A 229 23.85 -36.93 42.89
CA PRO A 229 24.61 -38.03 42.31
C PRO A 229 24.34 -38.23 40.80
N THR A 230 25.37 -38.70 40.10
CA THR A 230 25.47 -39.03 38.66
C THR A 230 24.81 -40.39 38.29
N PRO A 231 24.65 -40.73 36.99
CA PRO A 231 23.54 -41.52 36.45
C PRO A 231 23.85 -43.01 36.24
N ALA A 232 22.80 -43.80 35.97
CA ALA A 232 22.95 -45.19 35.50
C ALA A 232 21.99 -45.53 34.33
N LYS A 233 22.63 -45.74 33.17
CA LYS A 233 22.48 -46.81 32.16
C LYS A 233 21.11 -47.14 31.53
N GLU A 234 21.06 -46.93 30.21
CA GLU A 234 20.25 -47.67 29.23
C GLU A 234 20.54 -49.18 29.23
N PRO A 235 19.60 -49.96 28.69
CA PRO A 235 19.97 -50.84 27.58
C PRO A 235 19.02 -50.73 26.35
N LYS A 236 19.64 -50.75 25.17
CA LYS A 236 19.08 -50.98 23.82
C LYS A 236 18.90 -52.51 23.55
N PRO A 237 18.66 -52.96 22.30
CA PRO A 237 17.46 -52.83 21.45
C PRO A 237 17.05 -54.21 20.88
N GLN A 238 15.93 -54.30 20.16
CA GLN A 238 15.58 -55.37 19.20
C GLN A 238 14.24 -54.94 18.55
N GLY A 239 13.97 -54.98 17.26
CA GLY A 239 14.72 -55.40 16.09
C GLY A 239 13.75 -55.36 14.88
N LEU A 240 14.31 -55.02 13.72
CA LEU A 240 13.92 -55.42 12.36
C LEU A 240 12.72 -54.74 11.64
N SER A 241 13.08 -54.23 10.46
CA SER A 241 12.32 -53.78 9.27
C SER A 241 11.91 -55.01 8.40
N PRO A 242 11.51 -54.95 7.09
CA PRO A 242 11.40 -53.85 6.10
C PRO A 242 10.19 -53.98 5.10
N TRP A 243 10.24 -53.24 3.97
CA TRP A 243 9.48 -53.36 2.68
C TRP A 243 8.03 -52.76 2.63
N GLU A 244 7.55 -52.04 1.60
CA GLU A 244 8.09 -51.48 0.35
C GLU A 244 7.07 -50.54 -0.35
N ARG A 245 7.55 -49.93 -1.44
CA ARG A 245 7.02 -48.86 -2.32
C ARG A 245 5.69 -49.15 -3.04
N SER A 246 4.95 -48.09 -3.43
CA SER A 246 4.67 -47.66 -4.85
C SER A 246 3.28 -46.99 -5.12
N TRP A 247 3.28 -46.00 -6.03
CA TRP A 247 2.17 -45.26 -6.71
C TRP A 247 1.64 -46.04 -7.95
N PRO A 248 0.73 -45.54 -8.83
CA PRO A 248 -0.52 -44.73 -8.76
C PRO A 248 -1.69 -45.41 -9.57
N HIS A 249 -2.84 -44.75 -9.85
CA HIS A 249 -3.57 -44.76 -11.16
C HIS A 249 -4.99 -44.11 -11.15
N HIS A 250 -5.21 -43.22 -12.14
CA HIS A 250 -6.39 -42.94 -12.99
C HIS A 250 -7.78 -42.41 -12.50
N LEU A 251 -8.07 -41.19 -12.97
CA LEU A 251 -9.31 -40.56 -13.55
C LEU A 251 -10.20 -41.48 -14.44
N PRO A 252 -11.40 -41.10 -15.00
CA PRO A 252 -12.26 -39.88 -14.90
C PRO A 252 -13.83 -40.08 -14.95
N ARG A 253 -14.57 -38.94 -15.06
CA ARG A 253 -15.79 -38.62 -15.87
C ARG A 253 -17.24 -38.60 -15.26
N ARG A 254 -17.80 -37.36 -15.33
CA ARG A 254 -19.19 -36.84 -15.50
C ARG A 254 -20.20 -37.73 -16.28
N PRO A 255 -21.57 -37.56 -16.24
CA PRO A 255 -22.26 -36.30 -16.64
C PRO A 255 -23.70 -35.95 -16.16
N ARG A 256 -24.05 -34.67 -16.45
CA ARG A 256 -25.32 -33.99 -16.86
C ARG A 256 -26.73 -34.50 -16.46
N ALA A 257 -27.62 -33.54 -16.19
CA ALA A 257 -29.02 -33.53 -16.64
C ALA A 257 -29.56 -32.11 -16.91
N HIS A 258 -30.55 -32.02 -17.80
CA HIS A 258 -31.14 -30.86 -18.51
C HIS A 258 -32.59 -30.56 -18.05
N ALA A 259 -33.11 -29.34 -18.32
CA ALA A 259 -34.45 -28.99 -18.90
C ALA A 259 -34.57 -27.44 -18.93
N ARG A 260 -34.81 -26.66 -20.02
CA ARG A 260 -35.92 -26.53 -21.02
C ARG A 260 -37.28 -26.20 -20.35
N THR A 261 -38.18 -25.28 -20.79
CA THR A 261 -38.42 -24.44 -22.01
C THR A 261 -39.62 -23.50 -21.71
N SER A 262 -39.73 -22.27 -22.25
CA SER A 262 -40.70 -21.75 -23.28
C SER A 262 -40.91 -20.24 -22.97
N ALA A 263 -40.94 -19.22 -23.85
CA ALA A 263 -41.47 -18.93 -25.19
C ALA A 263 -42.88 -18.28 -25.19
N SER A 264 -42.96 -16.97 -25.49
CA SER A 264 -44.08 -16.36 -26.24
C SER A 264 -43.70 -15.00 -26.83
N SER A 265 -44.03 -14.81 -28.09
CA SER A 265 -43.76 -13.71 -29.02
C SER A 265 -44.88 -12.67 -29.12
N CYS A 266 -44.59 -11.41 -29.44
CA CYS A 266 -45.21 -10.70 -30.58
C CYS A 266 -44.52 -9.37 -30.92
N SER A 267 -44.62 -9.02 -32.19
CA SER A 267 -43.82 -8.10 -33.03
C SER A 267 -44.34 -6.66 -33.14
N GLN A 268 -43.46 -5.67 -33.39
CA GLN A 268 -43.32 -4.92 -34.68
C GLN A 268 -42.37 -3.70 -34.53
N ASP A 269 -41.49 -3.56 -35.55
CA ASP A 269 -40.41 -2.58 -35.83
C ASP A 269 -40.95 -1.25 -36.44
N PRO A 270 -40.14 -0.24 -36.88
CA PRO A 270 -38.65 -0.13 -36.86
C PRO A 270 -38.10 1.26 -36.42
N GLY A 271 -36.77 1.33 -36.22
CA GLY A 271 -36.00 2.53 -36.60
C GLY A 271 -34.83 2.88 -35.66
N GLY A 272 -33.60 2.79 -36.18
CA GLY A 272 -32.45 3.51 -35.61
C GLY A 272 -31.23 2.63 -35.36
N ALA A 273 -30.24 2.78 -36.24
CA ALA A 273 -28.94 2.13 -36.19
C ALA A 273 -28.16 2.40 -34.89
N ALA A 274 -27.57 1.36 -34.31
CA ALA A 274 -26.42 1.47 -33.42
C ALA A 274 -25.60 0.16 -33.43
N VAL A 275 -24.36 0.27 -33.90
CA VAL A 275 -23.34 -0.78 -33.86
C VAL A 275 -22.88 -0.98 -32.40
N PRO A 276 -22.85 -2.20 -31.85
CA PRO A 276 -22.44 -2.40 -30.46
C PRO A 276 -20.91 -2.43 -30.31
N ALA A 277 -20.41 -1.64 -29.36
CA ALA A 277 -19.03 -1.66 -28.90
C ALA A 277 -18.68 -2.99 -28.18
N PRO A 278 -17.45 -3.50 -28.28
CA PRO A 278 -17.06 -4.75 -27.65
C PRO A 278 -17.02 -4.63 -26.12
N LYS A 279 -17.71 -5.56 -25.45
CA LYS A 279 -17.61 -5.81 -24.01
C LYS A 279 -16.19 -6.28 -23.67
N GLN A 280 -15.36 -5.42 -23.08
CA GLN A 280 -14.18 -5.87 -22.36
C GLN A 280 -14.56 -6.31 -20.95
N GLN A 281 -14.34 -7.60 -20.69
CA GLN A 281 -14.42 -8.20 -19.37
C GLN A 281 -13.38 -7.54 -18.46
N SER A 282 -13.83 -6.81 -17.44
CA SER A 282 -13.00 -6.42 -16.31
C SER A 282 -12.81 -7.64 -15.41
N SER A 283 -11.75 -8.43 -15.68
CA SER A 283 -11.27 -9.41 -14.72
C SER A 283 -10.70 -8.64 -13.52
N GLY A 284 -11.43 -8.64 -12.40
CA GLY A 284 -10.94 -8.14 -11.13
C GLY A 284 -9.74 -8.97 -10.69
N PHE A 285 -8.59 -8.32 -10.53
CA PHE A 285 -7.40 -8.95 -9.96
C PHE A 285 -7.02 -8.23 -8.67
N SER A 286 -7.18 -8.96 -7.57
CA SER A 286 -6.75 -8.56 -6.22
C SER A 286 -5.26 -8.87 -6.08
N LEU A 287 -4.44 -7.86 -5.79
CA LEU A 287 -3.07 -8.09 -5.34
C LEU A 287 -3.09 -8.63 -3.90
N PRO A 288 -2.23 -9.60 -3.55
CA PRO A 288 -2.12 -10.11 -2.18
C PRO A 288 -1.46 -9.02 -1.33
N SER A 289 -2.23 -8.41 -0.43
CA SER A 289 -1.74 -7.39 0.51
C SER A 289 -1.78 -7.96 1.92
N THR A 290 -0.61 -8.39 2.42
CA THR A 290 -0.38 -8.52 3.85
C THR A 290 -0.01 -7.13 4.36
N GLY A 291 -0.96 -6.46 5.01
CA GLY A 291 -0.77 -5.12 5.57
C GLY A 291 -2.10 -4.38 5.70
N PHE A 292 -2.62 -4.30 6.93
CA PHE A 292 -3.94 -3.77 7.23
C PHE A 292 -4.08 -2.25 7.06
N ILE A 293 -5.33 -1.84 6.98
CA ILE A 293 -5.82 -0.76 6.13
C ILE A 293 -6.41 0.38 6.98
N TYR A 294 -5.99 1.61 6.73
CA TYR A 294 -6.91 2.76 6.76
C TYR A 294 -7.13 3.15 5.30
N LYS A 295 -8.36 3.52 4.92
CA LYS A 295 -8.73 3.89 3.53
C LYS A 295 -9.55 5.15 3.56
N GLY A 296 -8.87 6.29 3.71
CA GLY A 296 -9.46 7.58 3.41
C GLY A 296 -9.91 7.58 1.95
N LEU A 297 -11.06 8.17 1.64
CA LEU A 297 -11.44 8.50 0.29
C LEU A 297 -11.65 10.02 0.21
N GLY A 298 -10.58 10.79 0.05
CA GLY A 298 -10.67 12.21 -0.35
C GLY A 298 -10.81 12.38 -1.87
N GLY A 299 -12.03 12.50 -2.37
CA GLY A 299 -12.31 13.14 -3.66
C GLY A 299 -12.93 14.50 -3.39
N GLU A 300 -12.57 15.49 -4.21
CA GLU A 300 -13.45 16.65 -4.45
C GLU A 300 -14.76 16.16 -5.09
#